data_AF-A0AAD5IBT0-F1
#
_entry.id   AF-A0AAD5IBT0-F1
#
_cell.length_a   1.000
_cell.length_b   1.000
_cell.length_c   1.000
_cell.angle_alpha   90.00
_cell.angle_beta   90.00
_cell.angle_gamma   90.00
#
_symmetry.space_group_name_H-M   'P 1'
#
loop_
_entity.id
_entity.type
_entity.pdbx_description
1 polymer ?
#
loop_
_entity_poly.entity_id
_entity_poly.type
_entity_poly.pdbx_seq_one_letter_code
_entity_poly.pdbx_strand_id
1 'polypeptide(L)'
;MDMEGLSVICAGIGLADEDEIGNRIGYSPGEYCLDNLKDLLRFLRRDDPQTREVFKQVCKWNIVSKDLIPIFEYCQDDRNLVLNAVKVLVFLTMPIEPSSNDIPQQIEYLWGLKSAITCSDTVAVIVSLLEGPLQNLECEAFTEDDWKLVQLVLTFFRNILAIQDIPPHQKAGGSASEFVSLRDKFMELLFNENVMDIIIVIAQHVGGSRGHFRHDNLLLLETFHYISWSRSRINCQSSSEGFQGNICGPIASSMDDSMFQLVISKWRYAFDGLKETKEYKFLSAAGSLMKNMIRMLDLVLKLLPEDSKEPQTARILLYKLFYDQTDQGVTQFLLNLIKAFDTHKQPKSDLADLVEMICVLVRLMEKLQARGTLRVSRKSRRGRKKEVMKSEKEAESEGKKEVLNGEKEAESEGKKEVLNGEKEAEIEGKKEVSNGEKEAESEGKQKVLKGEKEAEIEVSGSHATIQDDICISK
;
A
#
# COMPACT_ATOMS: atom_id res chain seq x y z
N MET A 1 28.85 21.41 2.31
CA MET A 1 28.08 22.33 1.44
C MET A 1 28.45 23.75 1.81
N ASP A 2 28.42 24.66 0.84
CA ASP A 2 28.65 26.08 1.06
C ASP A 2 27.44 26.71 1.76
N MET A 3 27.47 26.71 3.11
CA MET A 3 26.39 27.26 3.95
C MET A 3 26.34 28.79 3.92
N GLU A 4 27.46 29.43 3.57
CA GLU A 4 27.54 30.88 3.46
C GLU A 4 26.80 31.35 2.20
N GLY A 5 27.03 30.67 1.07
CA GLY A 5 26.25 30.88 -0.15
C GLY A 5 24.74 30.68 0.05
N LEU A 6 24.33 29.64 0.78
CA LEU A 6 22.92 29.40 1.10
C LEU A 6 22.30 30.54 1.93
N SER A 7 23.04 31.09 2.89
CA SER A 7 22.56 32.20 3.73
C SER A 7 22.31 33.46 2.91
N VAL A 8 23.21 33.78 1.95
CA VAL A 8 23.06 34.95 1.08
C VAL A 8 21.83 34.79 0.19
N ILE A 9 21.62 33.60 -0.38
CA ILE A 9 20.45 33.31 -1.21
C ILE A 9 19.16 33.47 -0.42
N CYS A 10 19.10 32.91 0.80
CA CYS A 10 17.91 33.00 1.65
C CYS A 10 17.61 34.44 2.08
N ALA A 11 18.65 35.24 2.38
CA ALA A 11 18.49 36.66 2.72
C ALA A 11 18.04 37.51 1.52
N GLY A 12 18.34 37.08 0.29
CA GLY A 12 17.96 37.75 -0.94
C GLY A 12 16.55 37.44 -1.45
N ILE A 13 15.76 36.62 -0.75
CA ILE A 13 14.40 36.25 -1.20
C ILE A 13 13.48 37.47 -1.09
N GLY A 14 13.47 38.17 0.04
CA GLY A 14 12.70 39.38 0.21
C GLY A 14 12.70 39.89 1.65
N LEU A 15 11.89 40.91 1.88
CA LEU A 15 11.74 41.54 3.18
C LEU A 15 10.25 41.70 3.50
N ALA A 16 9.86 41.31 4.70
CA ALA A 16 8.54 41.59 5.22
C ALA A 16 8.45 43.04 5.67
N ASP A 17 7.40 43.74 5.24
CA ASP A 17 7.06 45.05 5.75
C ASP A 17 6.26 44.86 7.04
N GLU A 18 6.77 45.39 8.15
CA GLU A 18 6.20 45.26 9.49
C GLU A 18 5.63 46.61 9.96
N ASP A 19 4.49 46.58 10.64
CA ASP A 19 3.95 47.75 11.34
C ASP A 19 4.74 48.07 12.63
N GLU A 20 4.39 49.17 13.31
CA GLU A 20 5.03 49.58 14.57
C GLU A 20 4.87 48.55 15.72
N ILE A 21 3.97 47.57 15.56
CA ILE A 21 3.66 46.52 16.53
C ILE A 21 4.37 45.21 16.15
N GLY A 22 5.00 45.15 14.99
CA GLY A 22 5.68 43.97 14.44
C GLY A 22 4.76 43.00 13.69
N ASN A 23 3.53 43.41 13.35
CA ASN A 23 2.68 42.62 12.48
C ASN A 23 3.09 42.85 11.03
N ARG A 24 3.09 41.77 10.24
CA ARG A 24 3.35 41.85 8.81
C ARG A 24 2.18 42.54 8.11
N ILE A 25 2.46 43.63 7.41
CA ILE A 25 1.51 44.42 6.61
C ILE A 25 1.77 44.34 5.11
N GLY A 26 2.93 43.83 4.70
CA GLY A 26 3.31 43.67 3.30
C GLY A 26 4.52 42.77 3.13
N TYR A 27 4.86 42.51 1.87
CA TYR A 27 6.08 41.79 1.51
C TYR A 27 6.65 42.35 0.23
N SER A 28 7.92 42.74 0.29
CA SER A 28 8.67 43.26 -0.85
C SER A 28 9.64 42.18 -1.32
N PRO A 29 9.39 41.52 -2.48
CA PRO A 29 10.31 40.53 -3.02
C PRO A 29 11.63 41.20 -3.40
N GLY A 30 12.74 40.51 -3.16
CA GLY A 30 14.07 40.99 -3.55
C GLY A 30 14.23 41.07 -5.07
N GLU A 31 15.18 41.88 -5.54
CA GLU A 31 15.46 42.10 -6.97
C GLU A 31 15.67 40.78 -7.74
N TYR A 32 16.30 39.79 -7.10
CA TYR A 32 16.57 38.46 -7.66
C TYR A 32 15.77 37.34 -6.98
N CYS A 33 14.60 37.65 -6.40
CA CYS A 33 13.79 36.71 -5.62
C CYS A 33 13.54 35.37 -6.34
N LEU A 34 13.10 35.43 -7.61
CA LEU A 34 12.81 34.23 -8.42
C LEU A 34 14.06 33.36 -8.62
N ASP A 35 15.22 33.96 -8.86
CA ASP A 35 16.45 33.21 -9.08
C ASP A 35 17.00 32.66 -7.76
N ASN A 36 16.86 33.40 -6.66
CA ASN A 36 17.17 32.92 -5.31
C ASN A 36 16.30 31.72 -4.92
N LEU A 37 15.00 31.71 -5.25
CA LEU A 37 14.15 30.53 -5.04
C LEU A 37 14.59 29.33 -5.89
N LYS A 38 14.97 29.54 -7.15
CA LYS A 38 15.51 28.46 -8.00
C LYS A 38 16.83 27.91 -7.44
N ASP A 39 17.69 28.77 -6.93
CA ASP A 39 18.96 28.36 -6.35
C ASP A 39 18.76 27.64 -5.01
N LEU A 40 17.87 28.13 -4.14
CA LEU A 40 17.45 27.40 -2.93
C LEU A 40 16.92 26.00 -3.28
N LEU A 41 16.09 25.90 -4.32
CA LEU A 41 15.60 24.61 -4.81
C LEU A 41 16.74 23.71 -5.32
N ARG A 42 17.78 24.27 -5.97
CA ARG A 42 18.98 23.50 -6.39
C ARG A 42 19.76 22.99 -5.17
N PHE A 43 19.88 23.78 -4.10
CA PHE A 43 20.49 23.33 -2.85
C PHE A 43 19.69 22.18 -2.22
N LEU A 44 18.37 22.32 -2.11
CA LEU A 44 17.50 21.27 -1.55
C LEU A 44 17.53 19.97 -2.37
N ARG A 45 17.61 20.06 -3.70
CA ARG A 45 17.74 18.89 -4.58
C ARG A 45 19.06 18.14 -4.42
N ARG A 46 20.11 18.84 -4.04
CA ARG A 46 21.45 18.28 -3.82
C ARG A 46 21.68 17.94 -2.34
N ASP A 47 20.71 18.21 -1.48
CA ASP A 47 20.82 17.94 -0.05
C ASP A 47 21.00 16.44 0.17
N ASP A 48 21.86 16.09 1.11
CA ASP A 48 22.16 14.70 1.39
C ASP A 48 20.99 14.07 2.15
N PRO A 49 20.41 12.95 1.68
CA PRO A 49 19.20 12.40 2.28
C PRO A 49 19.41 11.84 3.69
N GLN A 50 20.66 11.51 4.07
CA GLN A 50 20.97 11.01 5.41
C GLN A 50 21.10 12.15 6.42
N THR A 51 21.82 13.22 6.08
CA THR A 51 22.13 14.32 7.00
C THR A 51 21.14 15.47 6.93
N ARG A 52 20.62 15.77 5.74
CA ARG A 52 19.62 16.84 5.46
C ARG A 52 20.00 18.20 6.03
N GLU A 53 21.27 18.58 5.87
CA GLU A 53 21.82 19.81 6.47
C GLU A 53 21.19 21.08 5.89
N VAL A 54 20.93 21.14 4.58
CA VAL A 54 20.26 22.29 3.96
C VAL A 54 18.85 22.42 4.51
N PHE A 55 18.09 21.32 4.54
CA PHE A 55 16.75 21.29 5.11
C PHE A 55 16.73 21.78 6.57
N LYS A 56 17.60 21.25 7.43
CA LYS A 56 17.69 21.66 8.85
C LYS A 56 18.00 23.15 8.98
N GLN A 57 18.92 23.67 8.18
CA GLN A 57 19.32 25.07 8.23
C GLN A 57 18.23 26.02 7.73
N VAL A 58 17.55 25.68 6.63
CA VAL A 58 16.43 26.47 6.08
C VAL A 58 15.26 26.51 7.07
N CYS A 59 14.96 25.38 7.73
CA CYS A 59 13.94 25.34 8.77
C CYS A 59 14.34 26.19 9.99
N LYS A 60 15.61 26.14 10.41
CA LYS A 60 16.14 26.96 11.50
C LYS A 60 16.03 28.46 11.24
N TRP A 61 16.19 28.89 9.99
CA TRP A 61 15.99 30.30 9.59
C TRP A 61 14.53 30.69 9.43
N ASN A 62 13.60 29.72 9.49
CA ASN A 62 12.17 29.91 9.34
C ASN A 62 11.76 30.56 8.00
N ILE A 63 12.41 30.16 6.91
CA ILE A 63 12.17 30.70 5.57
C ILE A 63 10.72 30.53 5.11
N VAL A 64 10.05 29.46 5.54
CA VAL A 64 8.64 29.25 5.20
C VAL A 64 7.77 30.37 5.76
N SER A 65 7.86 30.67 7.06
CA SER A 65 7.03 31.71 7.66
C SER A 65 7.47 33.12 7.27
N LYS A 66 8.78 33.33 7.06
CA LYS A 66 9.36 34.64 6.75
C LYS A 66 9.17 35.06 5.30
N ASP A 67 9.26 34.12 4.36
CA ASP A 67 9.36 34.41 2.93
C ASP A 67 8.31 33.67 2.11
N LEU A 68 8.18 32.34 2.25
CA LEU A 68 7.29 31.58 1.36
C LEU A 68 5.80 31.89 1.58
N ILE A 69 5.33 31.88 2.84
CA ILE A 69 3.95 32.27 3.19
C ILE A 69 3.63 33.67 2.66
N PRO A 70 4.42 34.71 2.92
CA PRO A 70 4.10 36.03 2.39
C PRO A 70 4.21 36.13 0.86
N ILE A 71 5.05 35.33 0.18
CA ILE A 71 4.99 35.22 -1.29
C ILE A 71 3.63 34.70 -1.74
N PHE A 72 3.04 33.72 -1.04
CA PHE A 72 1.69 33.24 -1.36
C PHE A 72 0.61 34.28 -1.06
N GLU A 73 0.77 35.09 -0.01
CA GLU A 73 -0.24 36.07 0.38
C GLU A 73 -0.21 37.33 -0.49
N TYR A 74 0.98 37.90 -0.74
CA TYR A 74 1.14 39.23 -1.34
C TYR A 74 1.59 39.22 -2.81
N CYS A 75 2.15 38.12 -3.31
CA CYS A 75 2.74 38.05 -4.66
C CYS A 75 1.95 37.13 -5.61
N GLN A 76 0.63 37.01 -5.44
CA GLN A 76 -0.23 36.09 -6.20
C GLN A 76 -0.27 36.37 -7.71
N ASP A 77 -0.05 37.63 -8.12
CA ASP A 77 -0.07 38.05 -9.52
C ASP A 77 1.07 37.41 -10.34
N ASP A 78 2.21 37.12 -9.72
CA ASP A 78 3.32 36.42 -10.37
C ASP A 78 3.20 34.91 -10.16
N ARG A 79 2.44 34.27 -11.04
CA ARG A 79 2.25 32.81 -11.04
C ARG A 79 3.58 32.05 -11.11
N ASN A 80 4.59 32.56 -11.80
CA ASN A 80 5.88 31.86 -11.90
C ASN A 80 6.63 31.90 -10.56
N LEU A 81 6.60 33.02 -9.86
CA LEU A 81 7.17 33.15 -8.52
C LEU A 81 6.48 32.19 -7.54
N VAL A 82 5.14 32.22 -7.51
CA VAL A 82 4.31 31.32 -6.68
C VAL A 82 4.64 29.85 -6.98
N LEU A 83 4.71 29.45 -8.25
CA LEU A 83 5.05 28.07 -8.63
C LEU A 83 6.44 27.64 -8.15
N ASN A 84 7.43 28.54 -8.14
CA ASN A 84 8.75 28.20 -7.60
C ASN A 84 8.75 28.12 -6.08
N ALA A 85 7.96 28.96 -5.39
CA ALA A 85 7.75 28.83 -3.94
C ALA A 85 7.06 27.50 -3.57
N VAL A 86 6.06 27.04 -4.33
CA VAL A 86 5.43 25.71 -4.13
C VAL A 86 6.46 24.59 -4.29
N LYS A 87 7.34 24.66 -5.30
CA LYS A 87 8.42 23.67 -5.48
C LYS A 87 9.35 23.63 -4.28
N VAL A 88 9.73 24.78 -3.72
CA VAL A 88 10.55 24.81 -2.49
C VAL A 88 9.80 24.17 -1.32
N LEU A 89 8.52 24.48 -1.13
CA LEU A 89 7.69 23.84 -0.09
C LEU A 89 7.61 22.32 -0.23
N VAL A 90 7.43 21.81 -1.45
CA VAL A 90 7.40 20.36 -1.71
C VAL A 90 8.71 19.70 -1.25
N PHE A 91 9.86 20.30 -1.57
CA PHE A 91 11.16 19.76 -1.17
C PHE A 91 11.41 19.85 0.34
N LEU A 92 10.98 20.93 0.99
CA LEU A 92 11.07 21.07 2.44
C LEU A 92 10.19 20.07 3.19
N THR A 93 9.08 19.66 2.60
CA THR A 93 8.09 18.78 3.24
C THR A 93 8.30 17.29 2.93
N MET A 94 9.38 16.94 2.21
CA MET A 94 9.69 15.55 1.87
C MET A 94 9.73 14.64 3.12
N PRO A 95 9.16 13.43 3.04
CA PRO A 95 9.25 12.44 4.11
C PRO A 95 10.69 12.14 4.50
N ILE A 96 10.91 11.84 5.78
CA ILE A 96 12.24 11.54 6.31
C ILE A 96 12.60 10.09 5.96
N GLU A 97 13.81 9.87 5.45
CA GLU A 97 14.30 8.51 5.23
C GLU A 97 14.55 7.79 6.57
N PRO A 98 14.19 6.51 6.70
CA PRO A 98 14.42 5.75 7.94
C PRO A 98 15.90 5.64 8.34
N SER A 99 16.82 5.78 7.37
CA SER A 99 18.27 5.78 7.56
C SER A 99 18.86 7.16 7.90
N SER A 100 18.02 8.19 8.03
CA SER A 100 18.47 9.56 8.29
C SER A 100 18.92 9.77 9.74
N ASN A 101 19.80 10.75 9.94
CA ASN A 101 20.31 11.17 11.24
C ASN A 101 19.36 12.16 11.92
N ASP A 102 19.36 12.23 13.25
CA ASP A 102 18.59 13.23 14.01
C ASP A 102 17.09 13.28 13.68
N ILE A 103 16.48 12.13 13.37
CA ILE A 103 15.06 11.99 13.01
C ILE A 103 14.13 12.77 13.96
N PRO A 104 14.30 12.75 15.31
CA PRO A 104 13.44 13.52 16.20
C PRO A 104 13.43 15.02 15.90
N GLN A 105 14.59 15.62 15.64
CA GLN A 105 14.71 17.04 15.33
C GLN A 105 14.09 17.36 13.97
N GLN A 106 14.27 16.49 12.98
CA GLN A 106 13.65 16.67 11.67
C GLN A 106 12.12 16.61 11.74
N ILE A 107 11.57 15.71 12.57
CA ILE A 107 10.13 15.63 12.82
C ILE A 107 9.62 16.95 13.43
N GLU A 108 10.34 17.54 14.40
CA GLU A 108 9.98 18.84 14.98
C GLU A 108 9.92 19.95 13.92
N TYR A 109 10.92 20.03 13.03
CA TYR A 109 10.89 21.01 11.93
C TYR A 109 9.70 20.79 11.01
N LEU A 110 9.41 19.55 10.60
CA LEU A 110 8.24 19.24 9.77
C LEU A 110 6.92 19.63 10.45
N TRP A 111 6.79 19.42 11.76
CA TRP A 111 5.63 19.91 12.52
C TRP A 111 5.53 21.43 12.53
N GLY A 112 6.66 22.13 12.67
CA GLY A 112 6.71 23.59 12.55
C GLY A 112 6.22 24.08 11.19
N LEU A 113 6.68 23.44 10.10
CA LEU A 113 6.21 23.72 8.74
C LEU A 113 4.70 23.48 8.59
N LYS A 114 4.21 22.32 9.06
CA LYS A 114 2.78 21.99 9.03
C LYS A 114 1.94 23.01 9.80
N SER A 115 2.40 23.44 10.98
CA SER A 115 1.75 24.47 11.77
C SER A 115 1.65 25.80 11.02
N ALA A 116 2.79 26.28 10.48
CA ALA A 116 2.83 27.53 9.74
C ALA A 116 1.90 27.52 8.52
N ILE A 117 1.92 26.44 7.74
CA ILE A 117 1.05 26.27 6.56
C ILE A 117 -0.43 26.23 6.96
N THR A 118 -0.78 25.46 8.01
CA THR A 118 -2.18 25.30 8.46
C THR A 118 -2.80 26.61 8.95
N CYS A 119 -1.98 27.52 9.46
CA CYS A 119 -2.43 28.80 10.01
C CYS A 119 -2.35 29.97 8.99
N SER A 120 -2.17 29.68 7.70
CA SER A 120 -1.99 30.68 6.64
C SER A 120 -2.89 30.40 5.43
N ASP A 121 -2.96 31.34 4.49
CA ASP A 121 -3.74 31.20 3.25
C ASP A 121 -3.04 30.34 2.18
N THR A 122 -1.88 29.75 2.51
CA THR A 122 -1.04 28.96 1.61
C THR A 122 -1.83 27.85 0.89
N VAL A 123 -2.72 27.14 1.60
CA VAL A 123 -3.49 26.03 1.00
C VAL A 123 -4.47 26.56 -0.05
N ALA A 124 -5.22 27.63 0.27
CA ALA A 124 -6.17 28.24 -0.66
C ALA A 124 -5.48 28.74 -1.94
N VAL A 125 -4.34 29.41 -1.80
CA VAL A 125 -3.53 29.90 -2.93
C VAL A 125 -2.98 28.75 -3.77
N ILE A 126 -2.54 27.64 -3.15
CA ILE A 126 -2.06 26.47 -3.89
C ILE A 126 -3.21 25.77 -4.64
N VAL A 127 -4.40 25.70 -4.04
CA VAL A 127 -5.58 25.13 -4.70
C VAL A 127 -6.03 25.97 -5.89
N SER A 128 -5.99 27.30 -5.81
CA SER A 128 -6.37 28.17 -6.94
C SER A 128 -5.50 27.96 -8.19
N LEU A 129 -4.25 27.52 -8.04
CA LEU A 129 -3.39 27.14 -9.16
C LEU A 129 -3.95 25.99 -10.01
N LEU A 130 -4.84 25.18 -9.44
CA LEU A 130 -5.49 24.04 -10.10
C LEU A 130 -6.75 24.40 -10.89
N GLU A 131 -7.24 25.64 -10.82
CA GLU A 131 -8.44 26.07 -11.55
C GLU A 131 -8.32 25.78 -13.06
N GLY A 132 -7.25 26.27 -13.69
CA GLY A 132 -6.99 26.03 -15.12
C GLY A 132 -6.82 24.54 -15.48
N PRO A 133 -5.93 23.78 -14.79
CA PRO A 133 -5.80 22.35 -15.00
C PRO A 133 -7.12 21.56 -14.87
N LEU A 134 -7.96 21.88 -13.88
CA LEU A 134 -9.23 21.19 -13.67
C LEU A 134 -10.25 21.55 -14.74
N GLN A 135 -10.31 22.81 -15.19
CA GLN A 135 -11.13 23.21 -16.33
C GLN A 135 -10.70 22.48 -17.62
N ASN A 136 -9.40 22.39 -17.87
CA ASN A 136 -8.86 21.66 -19.02
C ASN A 136 -9.15 20.16 -18.94
N LEU A 137 -9.20 19.60 -17.73
CA LEU A 137 -9.57 18.21 -17.50
C LEU A 137 -11.03 17.95 -17.92
N GLU A 138 -11.94 18.82 -17.50
CA GLU A 138 -13.37 18.74 -17.87
C GLU A 138 -13.60 18.96 -19.37
N CYS A 139 -12.93 19.95 -19.96
CA CYS A 139 -13.05 20.27 -21.38
C CYS A 139 -12.24 19.35 -22.32
N GLU A 140 -11.70 18.24 -21.82
CA GLU A 140 -10.94 17.31 -22.65
C GLU A 140 -9.72 17.95 -23.36
N ALA A 141 -9.15 19.00 -22.77
CA ALA A 141 -8.00 19.78 -23.26
C ALA A 141 -6.76 19.67 -22.35
N PHE A 142 -6.77 18.72 -21.41
CA PHE A 142 -5.72 18.52 -20.41
C PHE A 142 -4.35 18.28 -21.03
N THR A 143 -3.36 19.07 -20.60
CA THR A 143 -1.98 19.03 -21.12
C THR A 143 -1.00 18.34 -20.17
N GLU A 144 0.19 18.02 -20.68
CA GLU A 144 1.29 17.51 -19.86
C GLU A 144 1.76 18.49 -18.77
N ASP A 145 1.63 19.79 -19.01
CA ASP A 145 2.01 20.79 -18.02
C ASP A 145 0.94 20.95 -16.94
N ASP A 146 -0.34 20.79 -17.29
CA ASP A 146 -1.44 20.67 -16.32
C ASP A 146 -1.22 19.44 -15.43
N TRP A 147 -0.87 18.30 -16.02
CA TRP A 147 -0.54 17.07 -15.30
C TRP A 147 0.58 17.28 -14.27
N LYS A 148 1.72 17.86 -14.70
CA LYS A 148 2.86 18.12 -13.80
C LYS A 148 2.49 19.06 -12.66
N LEU A 149 1.64 20.05 -12.93
CA LEU A 149 1.15 20.97 -11.90
C LEU A 149 0.26 20.26 -10.88
N VAL A 150 -0.70 19.46 -11.34
CA VAL A 150 -1.54 18.63 -10.47
C VAL A 150 -0.68 17.67 -9.64
N GLN A 151 0.30 17.01 -10.27
CA GLN A 151 1.21 16.10 -9.58
C GLN A 151 2.04 16.82 -8.49
N LEU A 152 2.54 18.04 -8.77
CA LEU A 152 3.27 18.85 -7.81
C LEU A 152 2.41 19.18 -6.58
N VAL A 153 1.16 19.62 -6.81
CA VAL A 153 0.22 19.99 -5.74
C VAL A 153 -0.23 18.77 -4.93
N LEU A 154 -0.54 17.65 -5.59
CA LEU A 154 -0.86 16.40 -4.89
C LEU A 154 0.33 15.89 -4.07
N THR A 155 1.56 16.02 -4.58
CA THR A 155 2.77 15.65 -3.84
C THR A 155 2.94 16.51 -2.60
N PHE A 156 2.67 17.82 -2.69
CA PHE A 156 2.66 18.71 -1.53
C PHE A 156 1.65 18.26 -0.47
N PHE A 157 0.39 18.01 -0.86
CA PHE A 157 -0.62 17.56 0.11
C PHE A 157 -0.28 16.21 0.72
N ARG A 158 0.18 15.25 -0.09
CA ARG A 158 0.68 13.95 0.38
C ARG A 158 1.78 14.12 1.42
N ASN A 159 2.75 15.00 1.16
CA ASN A 159 3.86 15.28 2.07
C ASN A 159 3.38 15.81 3.42
N ILE A 160 2.50 16.82 3.44
CA ILE A 160 1.98 17.38 4.71
C ILE A 160 1.10 16.36 5.47
N LEU A 161 0.30 15.59 4.73
CA LEU A 161 -0.53 14.53 5.31
C LEU A 161 0.32 13.41 5.94
N ALA A 162 1.52 13.14 5.41
CA ALA A 162 2.45 12.15 5.94
C ALA A 162 3.06 12.56 7.31
N ILE A 163 3.04 13.85 7.67
CA ILE A 163 3.54 14.34 8.96
C ILE A 163 2.56 13.92 10.07
N GLN A 164 2.80 12.73 10.62
CA GLN A 164 1.94 12.04 11.59
C GLN A 164 2.70 11.50 12.81
N ASP A 165 4.02 11.47 12.80
CA ASP A 165 4.79 10.95 13.93
C ASP A 165 4.96 12.01 15.02
N ILE A 166 4.65 11.66 16.27
CA ILE A 166 4.89 12.55 17.42
C ILE A 166 6.26 12.22 18.03
N PRO A 167 7.13 13.21 18.24
CA PRO A 167 8.43 13.01 18.89
C PRO A 167 8.30 12.32 20.26
N PRO A 168 9.19 11.38 20.61
CA PRO A 168 9.07 10.58 21.83
C PRO A 168 9.05 11.40 23.12
N HIS A 169 9.84 12.47 23.20
CA HIS A 169 9.93 13.32 24.39
C HIS A 169 8.64 14.16 24.60
N GLN A 170 7.94 14.53 23.54
CA GLN A 170 6.66 15.26 23.60
C GLN A 170 5.46 14.35 23.88
N LYS A 171 5.55 13.04 23.60
CA LYS A 171 4.52 12.06 24.01
C LYS A 171 4.40 11.95 25.53
N ALA A 172 5.48 12.14 26.27
CA ALA A 172 5.49 12.07 27.74
C ALA A 172 5.01 13.37 28.42
N GLY A 173 5.07 14.51 27.72
CA GLY A 173 4.82 15.84 28.29
C GLY A 173 3.39 16.39 28.15
N GLY A 174 2.43 15.63 27.62
CA GLY A 174 1.04 16.08 27.45
C GLY A 174 0.75 16.90 26.17
N SER A 175 1.77 17.36 25.45
CA SER A 175 1.67 18.07 24.16
C SER A 175 1.17 17.19 23.00
N ALA A 176 0.99 15.88 23.20
CA ALA A 176 0.41 14.99 22.20
C ALA A 176 -0.99 15.44 21.72
N SER A 177 -1.75 16.12 22.58
CA SER A 177 -3.06 16.68 22.26
C SER A 177 -2.98 17.82 21.23
N GLU A 178 -1.95 18.67 21.29
CA GLU A 178 -1.74 19.79 20.37
C GLU A 178 -1.42 19.29 18.96
N PHE A 179 -0.57 18.27 18.83
CA PHE A 179 -0.28 17.63 17.54
C PHE A 179 -1.48 16.93 16.91
N VAL A 180 -2.36 16.36 17.74
CA VAL A 180 -3.60 15.76 17.23
C VAL A 180 -4.55 16.87 16.77
N SER A 181 -4.74 17.91 17.58
CA SER A 181 -5.56 19.07 17.18
C SER A 181 -5.07 19.72 15.89
N LEU A 182 -3.76 19.83 15.69
CA LEU A 182 -3.20 20.39 14.46
C LEU A 182 -3.46 19.49 13.24
N ARG A 183 -3.47 18.16 13.39
CA ARG A 183 -3.88 17.26 12.28
C ARG A 183 -5.33 17.46 11.91
N ASP A 184 -6.19 17.56 12.92
CA ASP A 184 -7.62 17.72 12.73
C ASP A 184 -7.92 19.06 12.04
N LYS A 185 -7.26 20.15 12.49
CA LYS A 185 -7.34 21.47 11.83
C LYS A 185 -6.87 21.43 10.38
N PHE A 186 -5.76 20.75 10.10
CA PHE A 186 -5.27 20.63 8.72
C PHE A 186 -6.25 19.83 7.85
N MET A 187 -6.83 18.75 8.38
CA MET A 187 -7.85 17.98 7.68
C MET A 187 -9.13 18.79 7.41
N GLU A 188 -9.55 19.61 8.37
CA GLU A 188 -10.66 20.56 8.22
C GLU A 188 -10.35 21.60 7.14
N LEU A 189 -9.13 22.15 7.12
CA LEU A 189 -8.68 23.07 6.09
C LEU A 189 -8.73 22.43 4.69
N LEU A 190 -8.23 21.21 4.53
CA LEU A 190 -8.31 20.49 3.25
C LEU A 190 -9.76 20.24 2.80
N PHE A 191 -10.70 20.08 3.74
CA PHE A 191 -12.11 19.96 3.42
C PHE A 191 -12.71 21.30 2.98
N ASN A 192 -12.43 22.38 3.74
CA ASN A 192 -12.94 23.72 3.45
C ASN A 192 -12.44 24.26 2.10
N GLU A 193 -11.20 23.92 1.73
CA GLU A 193 -10.59 24.28 0.44
C GLU A 193 -10.88 23.28 -0.70
N ASN A 194 -11.87 22.40 -0.53
CA ASN A 194 -12.31 21.40 -1.51
C ASN A 194 -11.21 20.44 -2.02
N VAL A 195 -10.10 20.28 -1.30
CA VAL A 195 -8.99 19.40 -1.70
C VAL A 195 -9.45 17.94 -1.76
N MET A 196 -10.37 17.55 -0.89
CA MET A 196 -10.92 16.18 -0.88
C MET A 196 -11.68 15.87 -2.16
N ASP A 197 -12.52 16.79 -2.64
CA ASP A 197 -13.28 16.63 -3.88
C ASP A 197 -12.36 16.61 -5.09
N ILE A 198 -11.33 17.47 -5.10
CA ILE A 198 -10.30 17.48 -6.14
C ILE A 198 -9.59 16.13 -6.22
N ILE A 199 -9.18 15.56 -5.09
CA ILE A 199 -8.53 14.23 -5.04
C ILE A 199 -9.47 13.15 -5.58
N ILE A 200 -10.77 13.19 -5.24
CA ILE A 200 -11.76 12.24 -5.73
C ILE A 200 -11.93 12.36 -7.25
N VAL A 201 -12.08 13.59 -7.77
CA VAL A 201 -12.18 13.85 -9.21
C VAL A 201 -10.95 13.30 -9.94
N ILE A 202 -9.74 13.60 -9.47
CA ILE A 202 -8.51 13.10 -10.09
C ILE A 202 -8.46 11.56 -10.04
N ALA A 203 -8.83 10.95 -8.91
CA ALA A 203 -8.84 9.50 -8.77
C ALA A 203 -9.79 8.80 -9.77
N GLN A 204 -10.91 9.42 -10.12
CA GLN A 204 -11.84 8.89 -11.13
C GLN A 204 -11.23 8.86 -12.55
N HIS A 205 -10.27 9.74 -12.84
CA HIS A 205 -9.63 9.85 -14.15
C HIS A 205 -8.40 8.94 -14.33
N VAL A 206 -7.94 8.28 -13.25
CA VAL A 206 -6.78 7.36 -13.28
C VAL A 206 -6.95 6.22 -14.30
N GLY A 207 -8.16 5.66 -14.38
CA GLY A 207 -8.49 4.57 -15.31
C GLY A 207 -8.95 5.04 -16.69
N GLY A 208 -8.94 6.35 -16.95
CA GLY A 208 -9.44 6.94 -18.20
C GLY A 208 -8.56 6.66 -19.42
N SER A 209 -9.14 6.83 -20.61
CA SER A 209 -8.51 6.59 -21.91
C SER A 209 -7.21 7.37 -22.15
N ARG A 210 -7.05 8.53 -21.50
CA ARG A 210 -5.89 9.43 -21.68
C ARG A 210 -4.69 9.11 -20.80
N GLY A 211 -4.85 8.29 -19.76
CA GLY A 211 -3.74 7.70 -19.01
C GLY A 211 -2.76 8.65 -18.27
N HIS A 212 -2.96 9.98 -18.28
CA HIS A 212 -2.04 10.95 -17.66
C HIS A 212 -1.72 10.59 -16.19
N PHE A 213 -2.77 10.30 -15.40
CA PHE A 213 -2.64 9.96 -13.98
C PHE A 213 -2.27 8.50 -13.69
N ARG A 214 -2.09 7.65 -14.72
CA ARG A 214 -1.79 6.22 -14.52
C ARG A 214 -0.48 6.00 -13.75
N HIS A 215 0.46 6.93 -13.90
CA HIS A 215 1.75 6.89 -13.23
C HIS A 215 1.67 7.41 -11.78
N ASP A 216 0.58 8.11 -11.42
CA ASP A 216 0.37 8.71 -10.10
C ASP A 216 -0.48 7.85 -9.17
N ASN A 217 -0.80 6.61 -9.56
CA ASN A 217 -1.61 5.68 -8.76
C ASN A 217 -1.06 5.52 -7.34
N LEU A 218 0.26 5.43 -7.20
CA LEU A 218 0.92 5.30 -5.90
C LEU A 218 0.85 6.59 -5.10
N LEU A 219 1.00 7.75 -5.75
CA LEU A 219 0.87 9.05 -5.09
C LEU A 219 -0.55 9.22 -4.53
N LEU A 220 -1.57 8.91 -5.31
CA LEU A 220 -2.97 8.95 -4.87
C LEU A 220 -3.23 7.93 -3.76
N LEU A 221 -2.74 6.70 -3.89
CA LEU A 221 -2.91 5.66 -2.88
C LEU A 221 -2.25 6.04 -1.55
N GLU A 222 -1.04 6.61 -1.57
CA GLU A 222 -0.39 7.15 -0.37
C GLU A 222 -1.17 8.31 0.23
N THR A 223 -1.70 9.20 -0.62
CA THR A 223 -2.52 10.33 -0.18
C THR A 223 -3.78 9.83 0.56
N PHE A 224 -4.52 8.88 -0.03
CA PHE A 224 -5.66 8.23 0.62
C PHE A 224 -5.26 7.48 1.89
N HIS A 225 -4.10 6.82 1.90
CA HIS A 225 -3.57 6.15 3.08
C HIS A 225 -3.40 7.16 4.24
N TYR A 226 -2.74 8.29 4.01
CA TYR A 226 -2.53 9.28 5.06
C TYR A 226 -3.81 10.00 5.48
N ILE A 227 -4.75 10.24 4.55
CA ILE A 227 -6.10 10.74 4.87
C ILE A 227 -6.81 9.76 5.82
N SER A 228 -6.81 8.47 5.48
CA SER A 228 -7.45 7.43 6.30
C SER A 228 -6.76 7.27 7.66
N TRP A 229 -5.43 7.38 7.70
CA TRP A 229 -4.63 7.32 8.91
C TRP A 229 -5.01 8.46 9.87
N SER A 230 -5.09 9.69 9.34
CA SER A 230 -5.50 10.87 10.11
C SER A 230 -6.90 10.73 10.71
N ARG A 231 -7.76 9.93 10.08
CA ARG A 231 -9.17 9.75 10.45
C ARG A 231 -9.42 8.63 11.48
N SER A 232 -8.38 7.92 11.94
CA SER A 232 -8.50 6.75 12.85
C SER A 232 -9.12 7.03 14.24
N ARG A 233 -9.75 8.20 14.46
CA ARG A 233 -10.56 8.52 15.64
C ARG A 233 -11.94 9.10 15.37
N ILE A 234 -12.29 9.42 14.12
CA ILE A 234 -13.67 9.76 13.81
C ILE A 234 -14.37 8.43 13.60
N ASN A 235 -15.15 8.04 14.61
CA ASN A 235 -16.16 7.03 14.50
C ASN A 235 -17.08 7.50 13.36
N CYS A 236 -16.80 7.10 12.12
CA CYS A 236 -17.79 7.17 11.06
C CYS A 236 -18.90 6.22 11.51
N GLN A 237 -19.81 6.75 12.34
CA GLN A 237 -21.15 6.21 12.41
C GLN A 237 -21.59 6.18 10.96
N SER A 238 -21.73 4.95 10.45
CA SER A 238 -22.44 4.71 9.21
C SER A 238 -23.74 5.51 9.31
N SER A 239 -23.84 6.60 8.56
CA SER A 239 -25.15 7.09 8.18
C SER A 239 -25.86 5.86 7.65
N SER A 240 -26.99 5.53 8.28
CA SER A 240 -27.84 4.40 7.95
C SER A 240 -28.55 4.63 6.62
N GLU A 241 -27.87 5.23 5.64
CA GLU A 241 -28.23 5.16 4.25
C GLU A 241 -27.62 3.85 3.77
N GLY A 242 -28.40 2.76 3.94
CA GLY A 242 -28.03 1.47 3.40
C GLY A 242 -27.69 1.66 1.93
N PHE A 243 -26.52 1.16 1.50
CA PHE A 243 -26.17 1.06 0.10
C PHE A 243 -27.30 0.31 -0.61
N GLN A 244 -28.17 1.06 -1.30
CA GLN A 244 -29.28 0.49 -2.04
C GLN A 244 -28.72 0.04 -3.39
N GLY A 245 -28.15 -1.18 -3.39
CA GLY A 245 -27.48 -1.76 -4.55
C GLY A 245 -26.65 -3.00 -4.21
N ASN A 246 -25.86 -3.44 -5.20
CA ASN A 246 -24.86 -4.50 -5.09
C ASN A 246 -23.80 -4.13 -4.03
N ILE A 247 -23.68 -4.91 -2.95
CA ILE A 247 -22.76 -4.62 -1.82
C ILE A 247 -21.31 -4.61 -2.30
N CYS A 248 -20.98 -5.47 -3.25
CA CYS A 248 -19.63 -5.60 -3.80
C CYS A 248 -19.40 -4.80 -5.08
N GLY A 249 -20.42 -4.19 -5.68
CA GLY A 249 -20.29 -3.44 -6.94
C GLY A 249 -19.14 -2.43 -6.95
N PRO A 250 -19.07 -1.49 -5.99
CA PRO A 250 -18.00 -0.49 -5.92
C PRO A 250 -16.60 -1.07 -5.66
N ILE A 251 -16.51 -2.27 -5.09
CA ILE A 251 -15.25 -2.91 -4.70
C ILE A 251 -14.93 -4.16 -5.53
N ALA A 252 -15.65 -4.40 -6.62
CA ALA A 252 -15.60 -5.65 -7.38
C ALA A 252 -14.18 -5.94 -7.90
N SER A 253 -13.45 -4.90 -8.34
CA SER A 253 -12.05 -4.99 -8.79
C SER A 253 -11.05 -5.39 -7.69
N SER A 254 -11.44 -5.27 -6.42
CA SER A 254 -10.64 -5.70 -5.26
C SER A 254 -11.10 -7.04 -4.68
N MET A 255 -12.21 -7.58 -5.17
CA MET A 255 -12.87 -8.79 -4.67
C MET A 255 -12.95 -9.87 -5.75
N ASP A 256 -11.95 -9.94 -6.62
CA ASP A 256 -11.82 -10.95 -7.68
C ASP A 256 -10.73 -11.98 -7.40
N ASP A 257 -10.70 -13.04 -8.21
CA ASP A 257 -9.76 -14.16 -8.07
C ASP A 257 -8.30 -13.70 -8.13
N SER A 258 -7.99 -12.74 -9.02
CA SER A 258 -6.65 -12.20 -9.20
C SER A 258 -6.16 -11.46 -7.95
N MET A 259 -7.02 -10.67 -7.30
CA MET A 259 -6.69 -9.97 -6.07
C MET A 259 -6.46 -10.93 -4.90
N PHE A 260 -7.29 -11.96 -4.75
CA PHE A 260 -7.07 -13.01 -3.75
C PHE A 260 -5.72 -13.69 -3.96
N GLN A 261 -5.38 -14.07 -5.19
CA GLN A 261 -4.09 -14.69 -5.51
C GLN A 261 -2.92 -13.74 -5.24
N LEU A 262 -3.05 -12.45 -5.59
CA LEU A 262 -2.03 -11.44 -5.31
C LEU A 262 -1.77 -11.32 -3.81
N VAL A 263 -2.83 -11.16 -3.00
CA VAL A 263 -2.71 -11.02 -1.54
C VAL A 263 -2.11 -12.27 -0.92
N ILE A 264 -2.56 -13.47 -1.30
CA ILE A 264 -2.00 -14.75 -0.82
C ILE A 264 -0.52 -14.87 -1.19
N SER A 265 -0.16 -14.54 -2.44
CA SER A 265 1.23 -14.59 -2.92
C SER A 265 2.13 -13.65 -2.14
N LYS A 266 1.72 -12.40 -1.94
CA LYS A 266 2.49 -11.41 -1.16
C LYS A 266 2.55 -11.78 0.32
N TRP A 267 1.48 -12.34 0.87
CA TRP A 267 1.44 -12.79 2.25
C TRP A 267 2.42 -13.94 2.51
N ARG A 268 2.48 -14.91 1.59
CA ARG A 268 3.47 -16.00 1.62
C ARG A 268 4.89 -15.50 1.47
N TYR A 269 5.13 -14.64 0.49
CA TYR A 269 6.45 -14.03 0.28
C TYR A 269 6.96 -13.35 1.56
N ALA A 270 6.09 -12.60 2.25
CA ALA A 270 6.42 -11.97 3.53
C ALA A 270 6.77 -12.98 4.62
N PHE A 271 6.05 -14.10 4.69
CA PHE A 271 6.26 -15.14 5.68
C PHE A 271 7.54 -15.93 5.43
N ASP A 272 7.78 -16.34 4.18
CA ASP A 272 8.95 -17.14 3.80
C ASP A 272 10.24 -16.32 3.94
N GLY A 273 10.21 -15.03 3.56
CA GLY A 273 11.32 -14.10 3.72
C GLY A 273 11.50 -13.54 5.13
N LEU A 274 10.66 -13.90 6.10
CA LEU A 274 10.62 -13.25 7.42
C LEU A 274 11.91 -13.43 8.22
N LYS A 275 12.62 -14.55 8.02
CA LYS A 275 13.90 -14.82 8.69
C LYS A 275 14.99 -13.83 8.30
N GLU A 276 14.95 -13.35 7.06
CA GLU A 276 15.95 -12.46 6.48
C GLU A 276 15.53 -10.99 6.62
N THR A 277 14.30 -10.67 6.20
CA THR A 277 13.77 -9.30 6.14
C THR A 277 13.33 -8.76 7.49
N LYS A 278 12.85 -9.62 8.40
CA LYS A 278 12.21 -9.25 9.67
C LYS A 278 11.05 -8.25 9.51
N GLU A 279 10.38 -8.25 8.35
CA GLU A 279 9.28 -7.33 8.04
C GLU A 279 7.92 -7.81 8.59
N TYR A 280 7.80 -7.89 9.91
CA TYR A 280 6.56 -8.31 10.58
C TYR A 280 5.36 -7.40 10.27
N LYS A 281 5.60 -6.11 10.00
CA LYS A 281 4.55 -5.15 9.65
C LYS A 281 3.87 -5.50 8.32
N PHE A 282 4.66 -5.87 7.31
CA PHE A 282 4.13 -6.23 6.00
C PHE A 282 3.35 -7.55 6.07
N LEU A 283 3.86 -8.53 6.82
CA LEU A 283 3.16 -9.78 7.11
C LEU A 283 1.79 -9.55 7.79
N SER A 284 1.76 -8.66 8.79
CA SER A 284 0.53 -8.28 9.50
C SER A 284 -0.46 -7.57 8.57
N ALA A 285 0.00 -6.60 7.78
CA ALA A 285 -0.84 -5.86 6.84
C ALA A 285 -1.51 -6.78 5.81
N ALA A 286 -0.74 -7.71 5.22
CA ALA A 286 -1.28 -8.70 4.27
C ALA A 286 -2.32 -9.63 4.93
N GLY A 287 -2.05 -10.09 6.16
CA GLY A 287 -2.99 -10.91 6.92
C GLY A 287 -4.29 -10.17 7.29
N SER A 288 -4.17 -8.90 7.68
CA SER A 288 -5.33 -8.06 8.02
C SER A 288 -6.20 -7.77 6.78
N LEU A 289 -5.58 -7.53 5.61
CA LEU A 289 -6.28 -7.39 4.34
C LEU A 289 -7.01 -8.69 3.97
N MET A 290 -6.34 -9.84 4.04
CA MET A 290 -6.95 -11.14 3.76
C MET A 290 -8.14 -11.43 4.68
N LYS A 291 -8.04 -11.07 5.98
CA LYS A 291 -9.13 -11.17 6.96
C LYS A 291 -10.34 -10.36 6.51
N ASN A 292 -10.12 -9.12 6.09
CA ASN A 292 -11.19 -8.23 5.64
C ASN A 292 -11.86 -8.76 4.35
N MET A 293 -11.07 -9.27 3.39
CA MET A 293 -11.61 -9.90 2.18
C MET A 293 -12.50 -11.11 2.52
N ILE A 294 -12.06 -12.00 3.43
CA ILE A 294 -12.87 -13.15 3.88
C ILE A 294 -14.14 -12.70 4.61
N ARG A 295 -14.05 -11.68 5.48
CA ARG A 295 -15.20 -11.11 6.17
C ARG A 295 -16.21 -10.50 5.18
N MET A 296 -15.76 -9.85 4.11
CA MET A 296 -16.64 -9.36 3.07
C MET A 296 -17.40 -10.51 2.39
N LEU A 297 -16.74 -11.64 2.11
CA LEU A 297 -17.42 -12.84 1.59
C LEU A 297 -18.45 -13.39 2.58
N ASP A 298 -18.15 -13.48 3.89
CA ASP A 298 -19.14 -13.91 4.90
C ASP A 298 -20.30 -12.92 5.03
N LEU A 299 -20.05 -11.61 4.87
CA LEU A 299 -21.08 -10.58 4.90
C LEU A 299 -22.04 -10.70 3.71
N VAL A 300 -21.51 -10.83 2.48
CA VAL A 300 -22.29 -11.05 1.25
C VAL A 300 -23.20 -12.27 1.40
N LEU A 301 -22.68 -13.38 1.94
CA LEU A 301 -23.44 -14.61 2.16
C LEU A 301 -24.49 -14.50 3.28
N LYS A 302 -24.39 -13.51 4.17
CA LYS A 302 -25.36 -13.28 5.26
C LYS A 302 -26.46 -12.32 4.87
N LEU A 303 -26.14 -11.28 4.10
CA LEU A 303 -27.04 -10.16 3.84
C LEU A 303 -27.84 -10.32 2.55
N LEU A 304 -27.31 -11.01 1.53
CA LEU A 304 -27.93 -11.04 0.21
C LEU A 304 -28.74 -12.32 -0.06
N PRO A 305 -29.81 -12.22 -0.88
CA PRO A 305 -30.59 -13.36 -1.32
C PRO A 305 -29.75 -14.36 -2.11
N GLU A 306 -30.07 -15.64 -1.93
CA GLU A 306 -29.32 -16.78 -2.48
C GLU A 306 -29.15 -16.79 -4.00
N ASP A 307 -30.16 -16.29 -4.71
CA ASP A 307 -30.25 -16.28 -6.18
C ASP A 307 -29.52 -15.09 -6.81
N SER A 308 -28.99 -14.18 -6.01
CA SER A 308 -28.24 -13.05 -6.53
C SER A 308 -26.85 -13.44 -7.03
N LYS A 309 -26.29 -12.64 -7.94
CA LYS A 309 -24.98 -12.91 -8.57
C LYS A 309 -23.83 -12.86 -7.57
N GLU A 310 -23.87 -11.95 -6.58
CA GLU A 310 -22.74 -11.75 -5.66
C GLU A 310 -22.49 -12.95 -4.73
N PRO A 311 -23.51 -13.56 -4.06
CA PRO A 311 -23.35 -14.81 -3.32
C PRO A 311 -22.86 -15.98 -4.17
N GLN A 312 -23.27 -16.07 -5.44
CA GLN A 312 -22.76 -17.10 -6.36
C GLN A 312 -21.26 -16.91 -6.62
N THR A 313 -20.83 -15.69 -6.94
CA THR A 313 -19.40 -15.37 -7.10
C THR A 313 -18.62 -15.61 -5.81
N ALA A 314 -19.15 -15.18 -4.65
CA ALA A 314 -18.53 -15.40 -3.35
C ALA A 314 -18.32 -16.90 -3.07
N ARG A 315 -19.30 -17.75 -3.41
CA ARG A 315 -19.17 -19.20 -3.31
C ARG A 315 -18.04 -19.72 -4.19
N ILE A 316 -17.99 -19.32 -5.46
CA ILE A 316 -16.95 -19.76 -6.40
C ILE A 316 -15.55 -19.39 -5.88
N LEU A 317 -15.37 -18.18 -5.35
CA LEU A 317 -14.10 -17.75 -4.76
C LEU A 317 -13.75 -18.58 -3.51
N LEU A 318 -14.69 -18.82 -2.61
CA LEU A 318 -14.49 -19.70 -1.46
C LEU A 318 -14.19 -21.15 -1.87
N TYR A 319 -14.80 -21.65 -2.94
CA TYR A 319 -14.49 -22.97 -3.49
C TYR A 319 -13.03 -23.08 -3.89
N LYS A 320 -12.54 -22.11 -4.68
CA LYS A 320 -11.14 -22.05 -5.08
C LYS A 320 -10.21 -21.96 -3.87
N LEU A 321 -10.59 -21.17 -2.86
CA LEU A 321 -9.80 -20.99 -1.63
C LEU A 321 -9.71 -22.27 -0.78
N PHE A 322 -10.80 -23.04 -0.69
CA PHE A 322 -10.88 -24.23 0.17
C PHE A 322 -10.42 -25.54 -0.49
N TYR A 323 -10.57 -25.66 -1.81
CA TYR A 323 -10.19 -26.90 -2.53
C TYR A 323 -8.73 -26.96 -2.93
N ASP A 324 -7.96 -25.91 -2.69
CA ASP A 324 -6.51 -25.99 -2.79
C ASP A 324 -5.94 -26.88 -1.67
N GLN A 325 -5.78 -28.16 -2.00
CA GLN A 325 -5.22 -29.19 -1.13
C GLN A 325 -3.69 -29.29 -1.22
N THR A 326 -3.05 -28.37 -1.95
CA THR A 326 -1.59 -28.34 -1.99
C THR A 326 -1.04 -27.91 -0.63
N ASP A 327 0.24 -28.16 -0.36
CA ASP A 327 0.93 -27.58 0.80
C ASP A 327 0.94 -26.04 0.75
N GLN A 328 0.60 -25.47 -0.41
CA GLN A 328 0.40 -24.05 -0.69
C GLN A 328 -1.08 -23.62 -0.61
N GLY A 329 -1.96 -24.45 -0.05
CA GLY A 329 -3.32 -24.08 0.28
C GLY A 329 -3.39 -23.07 1.44
N VAL A 330 -4.39 -22.18 1.41
CA VAL A 330 -4.54 -21.13 2.42
C VAL A 330 -4.82 -21.69 3.82
N THR A 331 -5.59 -22.78 3.91
CA THR A 331 -5.90 -23.43 5.20
C THR A 331 -4.64 -23.97 5.89
N GLN A 332 -3.77 -24.65 5.15
CA GLN A 332 -2.51 -25.16 5.68
C GLN A 332 -1.56 -24.01 6.05
N PHE A 333 -1.53 -22.95 5.25
CA PHE A 333 -0.72 -21.77 5.52
C PHE A 333 -1.15 -21.03 6.79
N LEU A 334 -2.44 -20.86 7.02
CA LEU A 334 -2.96 -20.29 8.26
C LEU A 334 -2.55 -21.09 9.51
N LEU A 335 -2.58 -22.42 9.42
CA LEU A 335 -2.09 -23.27 10.51
C LEU A 335 -0.59 -23.09 10.74
N ASN A 336 0.20 -22.93 9.68
CA ASN A 336 1.63 -22.66 9.79
C ASN A 336 1.91 -21.28 10.41
N LEU A 337 1.15 -20.26 10.04
CA LEU A 337 1.24 -18.90 10.61
C LEU A 337 0.98 -18.90 12.11
N ILE A 338 -0.07 -19.58 12.58
CA ILE A 338 -0.33 -19.70 14.03
C ILE A 338 0.81 -20.43 14.73
N LYS A 339 1.32 -21.53 14.16
CA LYS A 339 2.43 -22.29 14.76
C LYS A 339 3.73 -21.50 14.84
N ALA A 340 3.95 -20.60 13.88
CA ALA A 340 5.14 -19.77 13.79
C ALA A 340 4.99 -18.39 14.46
N PHE A 341 3.84 -18.12 15.10
CA PHE A 341 3.58 -16.83 15.74
C PHE A 341 4.54 -16.58 16.90
N ASP A 342 5.22 -15.43 16.89
CA ASP A 342 6.20 -15.03 17.90
C ASP A 342 5.64 -13.89 18.76
N THR A 343 5.30 -14.19 20.02
CA THR A 343 4.72 -13.22 20.96
C THR A 343 5.64 -12.05 21.32
N HIS A 344 6.95 -12.17 21.06
CA HIS A 344 7.90 -11.10 21.31
C HIS A 344 8.09 -10.17 20.12
N LYS A 345 7.78 -10.63 18.91
CA LYS A 345 8.00 -9.86 17.66
C LYS A 345 6.71 -9.38 17.02
N GLN A 346 5.59 -10.02 17.30
CA GLN A 346 4.29 -9.70 16.72
C GLN A 346 3.31 -9.19 17.79
N PRO A 347 2.56 -8.12 17.51
CA PRO A 347 1.53 -7.62 18.42
C PRO A 347 0.37 -8.61 18.59
N LYS A 348 -0.32 -8.52 19.73
CA LYS A 348 -1.49 -9.36 20.03
C LYS A 348 -2.65 -9.17 19.05
N SER A 349 -2.75 -8.01 18.40
CA SER A 349 -3.73 -7.74 17.34
C SER A 349 -3.57 -8.69 16.16
N ASP A 350 -2.33 -9.05 15.79
CA ASP A 350 -2.07 -9.94 14.67
C ASP A 350 -2.56 -11.36 14.98
N LEU A 351 -2.35 -11.82 16.22
CA LEU A 351 -2.87 -13.12 16.66
C LEU A 351 -4.39 -13.12 16.67
N ALA A 352 -5.02 -12.04 17.16
CA ALA A 352 -6.47 -11.90 17.15
C ALA A 352 -7.01 -11.98 15.71
N ASP A 353 -6.37 -11.28 14.77
CA ASP A 353 -6.73 -11.30 13.35
C ASP A 353 -6.60 -12.71 12.74
N LEU A 354 -5.54 -13.45 13.04
CA LEU A 354 -5.33 -14.82 12.57
C LEU A 354 -6.39 -15.80 13.12
N VAL A 355 -6.62 -15.76 14.44
CA VAL A 355 -7.59 -16.62 15.11
C VAL A 355 -8.99 -16.34 14.57
N GLU A 356 -9.34 -15.07 14.42
CA GLU A 356 -10.64 -14.70 13.89
C GLU A 356 -10.83 -15.17 12.44
N MET A 357 -9.82 -14.97 11.59
CA MET A 357 -9.85 -15.43 10.21
C MET A 357 -10.11 -16.95 10.13
N ILE A 358 -9.43 -17.75 10.96
CA ILE A 358 -9.64 -19.20 11.04
C ILE A 358 -11.08 -19.53 11.50
N CYS A 359 -11.58 -18.85 12.54
CA CYS A 359 -12.96 -19.05 13.00
C CYS A 359 -13.99 -18.75 11.91
N VAL A 360 -13.80 -17.67 11.14
CA VAL A 360 -14.69 -17.32 10.02
C VAL A 360 -14.58 -18.35 8.90
N LEU A 361 -13.38 -18.77 8.52
CA LEU A 361 -13.18 -19.76 7.46
C LEU A 361 -13.80 -21.11 7.80
N VAL A 362 -13.60 -21.63 9.02
CA VAL A 362 -14.21 -22.90 9.46
C VAL A 362 -15.73 -22.80 9.40
N ARG A 363 -16.31 -21.69 9.87
CA ARG A 363 -17.76 -21.45 9.80
C ARG A 363 -18.26 -21.39 8.36
N LEU A 364 -17.52 -20.75 7.46
CA LEU A 364 -17.86 -20.71 6.03
C LEU A 364 -17.80 -22.10 5.40
N MET A 365 -16.79 -22.91 5.73
CA MET A 365 -16.68 -24.29 5.27
C MET A 365 -17.87 -25.14 5.73
N GLU A 366 -18.28 -25.03 7.00
CA GLU A 366 -19.46 -25.73 7.54
C GLU A 366 -20.74 -25.33 6.80
N LYS A 367 -20.95 -24.04 6.55
CA LYS A 367 -22.11 -23.53 5.78
C LYS A 367 -22.13 -24.08 4.35
N LEU A 368 -20.99 -24.13 3.67
CA LEU A 368 -20.88 -24.65 2.30
C LEU A 368 -21.03 -26.17 2.24
N GLN A 369 -20.58 -26.88 3.27
CA GLN A 369 -20.76 -28.33 3.40
C GLN A 369 -22.23 -28.69 3.67
N ALA A 370 -22.91 -27.96 4.55
CA ALA A 370 -24.33 -28.19 4.86
C ALA A 370 -25.24 -28.11 3.62
N ARG A 371 -24.81 -27.36 2.59
CA ARG A 371 -25.51 -27.21 1.32
C ARG A 371 -25.15 -28.28 0.28
N GLY A 372 -24.27 -29.22 0.61
CA GLY A 372 -23.79 -30.27 -0.30
C GLY A 372 -22.86 -29.77 -1.41
N THR A 373 -22.55 -28.47 -1.41
CA THR A 373 -21.74 -27.82 -2.44
C THR A 373 -20.23 -28.06 -2.19
N LEU A 374 -19.81 -28.29 -0.94
CA LEU A 374 -18.46 -28.74 -0.57
C LEU A 374 -18.44 -30.24 -0.22
N ARG A 375 -17.69 -31.06 -0.96
CA ARG A 375 -17.52 -32.51 -0.75
C ARG A 375 -16.22 -32.76 0.01
N VAL A 376 -16.34 -33.18 1.27
CA VAL A 376 -15.18 -33.54 2.10
C VAL A 376 -14.96 -35.05 2.02
N SER A 377 -13.75 -35.47 1.64
CA SER A 377 -13.35 -36.87 1.78
C SER A 377 -13.16 -37.18 3.27
N ARG A 378 -14.07 -37.99 3.84
CA ARG A 378 -13.85 -38.54 5.19
C ARG A 378 -12.69 -39.53 5.11
N LYS A 379 -11.48 -39.11 5.46
CA LYS A 379 -10.41 -40.04 5.81
C LYS A 379 -10.83 -40.77 7.09
N SER A 380 -11.36 -41.99 6.91
CA SER A 380 -11.54 -42.95 8.00
C SER A 380 -10.18 -43.12 8.68
N ARG A 381 -10.01 -42.56 9.88
CA ARG A 381 -8.93 -42.98 10.77
C ARG A 381 -9.15 -44.47 11.00
N ARG A 382 -8.32 -45.32 10.40
CA ARG A 382 -8.24 -46.75 10.73
C ARG A 382 -8.07 -46.80 12.25
N GLY A 383 -9.15 -47.11 12.96
CA GLY A 383 -9.10 -47.33 14.39
C GLY A 383 -8.06 -48.40 14.64
N ARG A 384 -7.07 -48.09 15.48
CA ARG A 384 -6.21 -49.11 16.09
C ARG A 384 -7.15 -50.15 16.68
N LYS A 385 -7.24 -51.34 16.07
CA LYS A 385 -7.91 -52.48 16.70
C LYS A 385 -7.15 -52.73 17.99
N LYS A 386 -7.80 -52.50 19.14
CA LYS A 386 -7.36 -53.06 20.42
C LYS A 386 -7.46 -54.58 20.27
N GLU A 387 -6.33 -55.28 20.34
CA GLU A 387 -6.34 -56.71 20.62
C GLU A 387 -6.96 -56.91 21.99
N VAL A 388 -8.14 -57.53 22.01
CA VAL A 388 -8.73 -58.08 23.22
C VAL A 388 -8.19 -59.50 23.32
N MET A 389 -7.29 -59.71 24.29
CA MET A 389 -6.91 -61.03 24.78
C MET A 389 -8.17 -61.79 25.20
N LYS A 390 -8.46 -62.91 24.55
CA LYS A 390 -9.41 -63.92 25.05
C LYS A 390 -8.72 -65.28 25.06
N SER A 391 -8.75 -65.88 26.24
CA SER A 391 -8.22 -67.18 26.63
C SER A 391 -8.90 -68.35 25.93
N GLU A 392 -8.05 -69.31 25.51
CA GLU A 392 -8.19 -70.77 25.40
C GLU A 392 -9.56 -71.41 25.08
N LYS A 393 -9.62 -72.22 24.01
CA LYS A 393 -9.58 -73.70 24.10
C LYS A 393 -9.54 -74.38 22.72
N GLU A 394 -8.88 -75.54 22.72
CA GLU A 394 -8.55 -76.48 21.64
C GLU A 394 -9.77 -77.18 21.01
N ALA A 395 -9.65 -77.59 19.74
CA ALA A 395 -9.79 -78.99 19.28
C ALA A 395 -9.91 -79.12 17.73
N GLU A 396 -8.92 -79.80 17.15
CA GLU A 396 -8.95 -80.78 16.04
C GLU A 396 -10.02 -80.76 14.92
N SER A 397 -9.50 -80.71 13.68
CA SER A 397 -9.49 -81.80 12.66
C SER A 397 -10.00 -81.47 11.25
N GLU A 398 -9.13 -81.83 10.31
CA GLU A 398 -9.35 -82.41 8.97
C GLU A 398 -9.97 -81.60 7.80
N GLY A 399 -9.22 -81.60 6.67
CA GLY A 399 -9.82 -81.53 5.33
C GLY A 399 -8.98 -80.92 4.20
N LYS A 400 -7.99 -81.68 3.67
CA LYS A 400 -7.45 -81.76 2.27
C LYS A 400 -7.30 -80.48 1.42
N LYS A 401 -6.06 -80.13 1.01
CA LYS A 401 -5.40 -80.39 -0.32
C LYS A 401 -6.20 -79.82 -1.51
N GLU A 402 -5.69 -78.88 -2.31
CA GLU A 402 -4.55 -78.93 -3.26
C GLU A 402 -4.16 -77.49 -3.67
N VAL A 403 -3.04 -77.08 -4.28
CA VAL A 403 -1.62 -77.48 -4.44
C VAL A 403 -1.07 -76.52 -5.52
N LEU A 404 0.05 -75.84 -5.21
CA LEU A 404 1.14 -75.36 -6.11
C LEU A 404 0.79 -74.33 -7.21
N ASN A 405 1.59 -73.32 -7.55
CA ASN A 405 3.01 -73.00 -7.38
C ASN A 405 3.10 -71.46 -7.46
N GLY A 406 4.08 -70.74 -6.92
CA GLY A 406 5.35 -71.03 -6.26
C GLY A 406 5.98 -69.63 -6.15
N GLU A 407 6.13 -69.13 -4.93
CA GLU A 407 7.41 -69.08 -4.22
C GLU A 407 8.34 -67.99 -4.78
N LYS A 408 8.46 -66.86 -4.07
CA LYS A 408 9.38 -66.60 -2.92
C LYS A 408 10.67 -65.99 -3.47
N GLU A 409 11.46 -65.18 -2.79
CA GLU A 409 11.71 -64.73 -1.41
C GLU A 409 12.76 -63.59 -1.63
N ALA A 410 13.22 -62.75 -0.72
CA ALA A 410 13.08 -62.44 0.69
C ALA A 410 13.74 -61.04 0.80
N GLU A 411 13.17 -60.08 1.52
CA GLU A 411 13.60 -59.71 2.88
C GLU A 411 15.11 -59.81 3.17
N SER A 412 15.72 -58.69 3.55
CA SER A 412 16.04 -58.47 4.98
C SER A 412 16.64 -57.09 5.23
N GLU A 413 16.16 -56.48 6.31
CA GLU A 413 16.69 -55.30 6.98
C GLU A 413 17.97 -55.63 7.76
N GLY A 414 18.79 -54.60 8.04
CA GLY A 414 19.88 -54.73 9.03
C GLY A 414 20.68 -53.46 9.27
N LYS A 415 20.30 -52.70 10.31
CA LYS A 415 21.05 -51.56 10.89
C LYS A 415 22.36 -51.99 11.58
N LYS A 416 23.41 -51.15 11.50
CA LYS A 416 24.06 -50.40 12.61
C LYS A 416 25.49 -49.93 12.28
N GLU A 417 25.64 -48.61 12.13
CA GLU A 417 26.39 -47.68 13.02
C GLU A 417 27.79 -48.02 13.63
N VAL A 418 28.70 -47.06 13.36
CA VAL A 418 29.85 -46.47 14.12
C VAL A 418 31.20 -47.20 14.26
N LEU A 419 32.31 -46.59 13.78
CA LEU A 419 33.34 -45.85 14.57
C LEU A 419 34.65 -45.58 13.80
N ASN A 420 35.13 -44.33 13.94
CA ASN A 420 36.50 -43.76 14.00
C ASN A 420 37.60 -44.30 13.07
N GLY A 421 38.31 -43.47 12.28
CA GLY A 421 39.31 -42.48 12.72
C GLY A 421 40.70 -43.12 12.53
N GLU A 422 41.63 -42.62 11.70
CA GLU A 422 42.52 -41.49 11.95
C GLU A 422 43.53 -41.34 10.76
N LYS A 423 44.00 -40.08 10.59
CA LYS A 423 45.38 -39.62 10.24
C LYS A 423 45.98 -39.91 8.86
N GLU A 424 46.29 -38.85 8.09
CA GLU A 424 47.60 -38.12 7.97
C GLU A 424 48.28 -38.56 6.66
N ALA A 425 49.03 -37.79 5.88
CA ALA A 425 49.44 -36.39 5.89
C ALA A 425 49.90 -36.03 4.45
N GLU A 426 50.18 -34.74 4.27
CA GLU A 426 50.61 -33.99 3.08
C GLU A 426 51.88 -34.50 2.36
N ILE A 427 52.10 -34.02 1.13
CA ILE A 427 53.30 -33.22 0.73
C ILE A 427 53.06 -32.56 -0.65
N GLU A 428 53.20 -31.22 -0.65
CA GLU A 428 53.77 -30.23 -1.61
C GLU A 428 54.00 -30.60 -3.10
N GLY A 429 53.92 -29.70 -4.09
CA GLY A 429 53.77 -28.23 -4.13
C GLY A 429 54.19 -27.63 -5.49
N LYS A 430 54.03 -26.29 -5.60
CA LYS A 430 54.46 -25.29 -6.63
C LYS A 430 53.49 -25.01 -7.80
N LYS A 431 52.83 -23.83 -7.84
CA LYS A 431 53.27 -22.45 -8.30
C LYS A 431 53.42 -22.37 -9.82
N GLU A 432 52.99 -21.37 -10.61
CA GLU A 432 52.55 -19.97 -10.48
C GLU A 432 51.88 -19.58 -11.84
N VAL A 433 50.74 -18.86 -11.88
CA VAL A 433 50.55 -17.43 -12.27
C VAL A 433 50.18 -17.10 -13.74
N SER A 434 49.08 -16.31 -13.83
CA SER A 434 48.76 -15.21 -14.76
C SER A 434 47.95 -15.39 -16.06
N ASN A 435 47.00 -14.45 -16.14
CA ASN A 435 46.51 -13.67 -17.29
C ASN A 435 45.40 -14.19 -18.20
N GLY A 436 44.31 -13.40 -18.22
CA GLY A 436 44.01 -12.61 -19.42
C GLY A 436 42.71 -12.93 -20.16
N GLU A 437 41.71 -12.08 -19.93
CA GLU A 437 40.68 -11.57 -20.85
C GLU A 437 40.33 -12.34 -22.14
N LYS A 438 39.02 -12.59 -22.35
CA LYS A 438 38.18 -12.01 -23.42
C LYS A 438 36.88 -12.82 -23.54
N GLU A 439 35.73 -12.18 -23.31
CA GLU A 439 34.46 -12.67 -23.85
C GLU A 439 33.89 -11.66 -24.84
N ALA A 440 33.51 -12.20 -25.99
CA ALA A 440 33.09 -11.51 -27.19
C ALA A 440 31.57 -11.32 -27.23
N GLU A 441 31.18 -10.21 -27.85
CA GLU A 441 29.83 -9.93 -28.34
C GLU A 441 29.32 -11.04 -29.29
N SER A 442 28.02 -11.29 -29.26
CA SER A 442 27.30 -11.78 -30.44
C SER A 442 25.93 -11.12 -30.54
N GLU A 443 25.78 -10.32 -31.58
CA GLU A 443 24.52 -9.88 -32.17
C GLU A 443 23.78 -11.08 -32.80
N GLY A 444 22.44 -11.04 -32.85
CA GLY A 444 21.71 -12.08 -33.56
C GLY A 444 20.19 -11.99 -33.62
N LYS A 445 19.70 -11.12 -34.50
CA LYS A 445 18.50 -11.30 -35.37
C LYS A 445 17.09 -11.03 -34.82
N GLN A 446 16.66 -9.81 -35.14
CA GLN A 446 15.32 -9.40 -35.55
C GLN A 446 14.66 -10.37 -36.56
N LYS A 447 13.38 -10.67 -36.34
CA LYS A 447 12.49 -11.27 -37.35
C LYS A 447 11.21 -10.45 -37.45
N VAL A 448 11.03 -9.85 -38.62
CA VAL A 448 9.86 -9.10 -39.09
C VAL A 448 8.74 -10.06 -39.45
N LEU A 449 7.51 -9.77 -39.05
CA LEU A 449 6.28 -10.23 -39.71
C LEU A 449 5.27 -9.07 -39.80
N LYS A 450 4.99 -8.65 -41.03
CA LYS A 450 3.72 -8.03 -41.49
C LYS A 450 2.59 -9.02 -41.15
N GLY A 451 1.40 -8.67 -40.69
CA GLY A 451 0.51 -7.58 -41.07
C GLY A 451 -0.68 -8.22 -41.79
N GLU A 452 -1.84 -8.34 -41.12
CA GLU A 452 -3.11 -8.70 -41.76
C GLU A 452 -4.33 -8.24 -40.94
N LYS A 453 -4.99 -7.22 -41.52
CA LYS A 453 -6.43 -6.97 -41.69
C LYS A 453 -7.40 -6.91 -40.49
N GLU A 454 -7.98 -5.71 -40.42
CA GLU A 454 -9.25 -5.30 -39.83
C GLU A 454 -10.43 -6.18 -40.25
N ALA A 455 -11.37 -6.36 -39.32
CA ALA A 455 -12.76 -6.64 -39.61
C ALA A 455 -13.61 -5.81 -38.62
N GLU A 456 -14.09 -4.68 -39.11
CA GLU A 456 -15.19 -3.92 -38.54
C GLU A 456 -16.47 -4.77 -38.61
N ILE A 457 -17.26 -4.77 -37.54
CA ILE A 457 -18.65 -5.20 -37.57
C ILE A 457 -19.49 -4.01 -37.15
N GLU A 458 -20.07 -3.36 -38.16
CA GLU A 458 -21.25 -2.51 -38.04
C GLU A 458 -22.42 -3.34 -37.51
N VAL A 459 -23.12 -2.83 -36.49
CA VAL A 459 -24.52 -3.16 -36.28
C VAL A 459 -25.29 -1.85 -36.22
N SER A 460 -25.99 -1.58 -37.32
CA SER A 460 -26.99 -0.54 -37.49
C SER A 460 -28.26 -0.89 -36.69
N GLY A 461 -28.91 0.16 -36.16
CA GLY A 461 -29.94 0.05 -35.13
C GLY A 461 -31.38 -0.15 -35.62
N SER A 462 -32.30 -0.08 -34.67
CA SER A 462 -33.67 0.40 -34.89
C SER A 462 -34.34 0.79 -33.57
N HIS A 463 -34.96 1.97 -33.64
CA HIS A 463 -35.89 2.64 -32.73
C HIS A 463 -36.78 1.79 -31.82
N ALA A 464 -36.97 2.29 -30.58
CA ALA A 464 -38.30 2.41 -29.98
C ALA A 464 -38.31 3.57 -28.96
N THR A 465 -38.79 4.72 -29.43
CA THR A 465 -39.21 5.86 -28.62
C THR A 465 -40.50 5.48 -27.88
N ILE A 466 -40.54 5.64 -26.55
CA ILE A 466 -41.78 5.68 -25.79
C ILE A 466 -41.82 7.04 -25.08
N GLN A 467 -42.55 7.96 -25.70
CA GLN A 467 -43.14 9.14 -25.06
C GLN A 467 -44.55 8.78 -24.57
N ASP A 468 -45.02 9.59 -23.62
CA ASP A 468 -46.34 9.67 -22.93
C ASP A 468 -46.20 9.30 -21.45
N ASP A 469 -46.69 10.03 -20.45
CA ASP A 469 -47.26 11.37 -20.27
C ASP A 469 -47.01 11.68 -18.75
N ILE A 470 -46.98 12.90 -18.22
CA ILE A 470 -48.14 13.57 -17.61
C ILE A 470 -47.71 14.93 -17.04
N CYS A 471 -48.50 15.95 -17.39
CA CYS A 471 -48.59 17.31 -16.87
C CYS A 471 -48.82 17.45 -15.35
N ILE A 472 -48.18 18.44 -14.71
CA ILE A 472 -48.74 19.41 -13.73
C ILE A 472 -47.83 20.67 -13.81
N SER A 473 -48.14 21.84 -14.39
CA SER A 473 -49.23 22.82 -14.19
C SER A 473 -49.36 23.38 -12.77
N LYS A 474 -48.51 24.35 -12.39
CA LYS A 474 -48.85 25.78 -12.27
C LYS A 474 -47.70 26.61 -11.72
#